data_AF-A0A4Q3E507-F1
#
_entry.id   AF-A0A4Q3E507-F1
#
_cell.length_a   1.000
_cell.length_b   1.000
_cell.length_c   1.000
_cell.angle_alpha   90.00
_cell.angle_beta   90.00
_cell.angle_gamma   90.00
#
_symmetry.space_group_name_H-M   'P 1'
#
loop_
_entity.id
_entity.type
_entity.pdbx_description
1 polymer ?
#
loop_
_entity_poly.entity_id
_entity_poly.type
_entity_poly.pdbx_seq_one_letter_code
_entity_poly.pdbx_strand_id
1 'polypeptide(L)'
;MTESVIYHLETEDGVRSIKIKPINEVLPNGDHYATGIFDLSEGDVGLGQVIFDILTDEWEYNGVGELTQDQLFEIVSYIHKHKRDGE
;
A
#
# COMPACT_ATOMS: atom_id res chain seq x y z
N MET A 1 -4.56 -9.49 -1.06
CA MET A 1 -5.36 -8.24 -1.14
C MET A 1 -5.62 -7.86 -2.59
N THR A 2 -6.88 -7.82 -3.02
CA THR A 2 -7.29 -7.52 -4.41
C THR A 2 -8.12 -6.24 -4.54
N GLU A 3 -8.61 -5.71 -3.42
CA GLU A 3 -9.46 -4.52 -3.35
C GLU A 3 -8.75 -3.40 -2.59
N SER A 4 -9.18 -2.16 -2.83
CA SER A 4 -8.69 -1.02 -2.05
C SER A 4 -9.28 -1.02 -0.65
N VAL A 5 -8.47 -0.66 0.35
CA VAL A 5 -8.90 -0.54 1.75
C VAL A 5 -8.55 0.84 2.30
N ILE A 6 -9.26 1.24 3.36
CA ILE A 6 -8.95 2.45 4.13
C ILE A 6 -8.27 2.01 5.42
N TYR A 7 -7.04 2.44 5.60
CA TYR A 7 -6.27 2.27 6.82
C TYR A 7 -6.32 3.58 7.62
N HIS A 8 -6.67 3.48 8.90
CA HIS A 8 -6.71 4.62 9.81
C HIS A 8 -5.40 4.67 10.57
N LEU A 9 -4.55 5.65 10.24
CA LEU A 9 -3.25 5.88 10.86
C LEU A 9 -3.43 6.90 12.00
N GLU A 10 -3.09 6.51 13.22
CA GLU A 10 -3.11 7.42 14.37
C GLU A 10 -1.84 8.28 14.37
N THR A 11 -2.00 9.60 14.36
CA THR A 11 -0.89 10.57 14.40
C THR A 11 -1.09 11.57 15.54
N GLU A 12 -0.05 12.33 15.89
CA GLU A 12 -0.14 13.36 16.94
C GLU A 12 -1.18 14.44 16.61
N ASP A 13 -1.38 14.73 15.33
CA ASP A 13 -2.37 15.69 14.83
C ASP A 13 -3.78 15.09 14.66
N GLY A 14 -3.95 13.78 14.88
CA GLY A 14 -5.21 13.07 14.77
C GLY A 14 -5.16 11.84 13.86
N VAL A 15 -6.33 11.28 13.56
CA VAL A 15 -6.45 10.08 12.72
C VAL A 15 -6.46 10.46 11.24
N ARG A 16 -5.47 9.96 10.49
CA ARG A 16 -5.37 10.10 9.04
C ARG A 16 -6.00 8.90 8.35
N SER A 17 -6.73 9.13 7.26
CA SER A 17 -7.41 8.07 6.50
C SER A 17 -6.64 7.78 5.22
N ILE A 18 -5.78 6.76 5.27
CA ILE A 18 -4.91 6.36 4.17
C ILE A 18 -5.62 5.31 3.34
N LYS A 19 -5.99 5.66 2.10
CA LYS A 19 -6.48 4.72 1.11
C LYS A 19 -5.31 3.98 0.48
N ILE A 20 -5.31 2.66 0.61
CA ILE A 20 -4.33 1.74 0.06
C ILE A 20 -5.00 0.99 -1.10
N LYS A 21 -4.48 1.13 -2.32
CA LYS A 21 -5.03 0.47 -3.50
C LYS A 21 -3.98 -0.44 -4.13
N PRO A 22 -4.24 -1.76 -4.26
CA PRO A 22 -3.34 -2.64 -4.99
C PRO A 22 -3.38 -2.31 -6.49
N ILE A 23 -2.21 -2.28 -7.12
CA ILE A 23 -2.08 -2.20 -8.56
C ILE A 23 -1.95 -3.62 -9.09
N ASN A 24 -2.96 -4.05 -9.83
CA ASN A 24 -2.96 -5.36 -10.49
C ASN A 24 -2.74 -5.15 -11.99
N GLU A 25 -1.85 -5.93 -12.58
CA GLU A 25 -1.69 -5.96 -14.03
C GLU A 25 -2.71 -6.94 -14.64
N VAL A 26 -3.31 -6.56 -15.76
CA VAL A 26 -4.23 -7.42 -16.51
C VAL A 26 -3.45 -8.07 -17.64
N LEU A 27 -3.32 -9.39 -17.57
CA LEU A 27 -2.70 -10.18 -18.62
C LEU A 27 -3.62 -10.23 -19.87
N PRO A 28 -3.07 -10.52 -21.07
CA PRO A 28 -3.85 -10.57 -22.31
C PRO A 28 -4.99 -11.60 -22.31
N ASN A 29 -4.92 -12.60 -21.41
CA ASN A 29 -5.95 -13.61 -21.22
C ASN A 29 -7.07 -13.19 -20.24
N GLY A 30 -6.98 -11.99 -19.67
CA GLY A 30 -7.95 -11.45 -18.71
C GLY A 30 -7.66 -11.80 -17.25
N ASP A 31 -6.58 -12.53 -16.95
CA ASP A 31 -6.17 -12.80 -15.58
C ASP A 31 -5.53 -11.55 -14.93
N HIS A 32 -5.81 -11.36 -13.64
CA HIS A 32 -5.20 -10.29 -12.85
C HIS A 32 -3.99 -10.85 -12.08
N TYR A 33 -2.84 -10.20 -12.21
CA TYR A 33 -1.63 -10.56 -11.46
C TYR A 33 -1.27 -9.46 -10.45
N ALA A 34 -0.98 -9.88 -9.22
CA ALA A 34 -0.56 -8.98 -8.16
C ALA A 34 0.88 -8.49 -8.44
N THR A 35 1.04 -7.21 -8.73
CA THR A 35 2.36 -6.63 -9.06
C THR A 35 3.24 -6.40 -7.83
N GLY A 36 2.67 -6.49 -6.63
CA GLY A 36 3.33 -6.08 -5.39
C GLY A 36 3.32 -4.56 -5.16
N ILE A 37 2.71 -3.77 -6.05
CA ILE A 37 2.65 -2.32 -5.96
C ILE A 37 1.32 -1.88 -5.34
N PHE A 38 1.39 -0.93 -4.40
CA PHE A 38 0.24 -0.37 -3.69
C PHE A 38 0.30 1.16 -3.73
N ASP A 39 -0.72 1.78 -4.33
CA ASP A 39 -0.91 3.23 -4.29
C ASP A 39 -1.43 3.66 -2.90
N LEU A 40 -0.81 4.71 -2.35
CA LEU A 40 -1.23 5.39 -1.14
C LEU A 40 -1.82 6.76 -1.46
N SER A 41 -2.98 7.06 -0.89
CA SER A 41 -3.64 8.36 -1.05
C SER A 41 -4.42 8.73 0.21
N GLU A 42 -4.57 10.03 0.46
CA GLU A 42 -5.41 10.57 1.53
C GLU A 42 -6.37 11.58 0.91
N GLY A 43 -7.66 11.22 0.84
CA GLY A 43 -8.64 11.97 0.06
C GLY A 43 -8.23 12.02 -1.43
N ASP A 44 -8.05 13.23 -1.96
CA ASP A 44 -7.58 13.50 -3.33
C ASP A 44 -6.05 13.67 -3.43
N VAL A 45 -5.33 13.60 -2.30
CA VAL A 45 -3.86 13.76 -2.26
C VAL A 45 -3.18 12.42 -2.47
N GLY A 46 -2.37 12.30 -3.52
CA GLY A 46 -1.50 11.14 -3.73
C GLY A 46 -0.29 11.22 -2.81
N LEU A 47 -0.09 10.20 -1.98
CA LEU A 47 1.04 10.14 -1.04
C LEU A 47 2.25 9.45 -1.69
N GLY A 48 2.01 8.51 -2.58
CA GLY A 48 3.05 7.76 -3.29
C GLY A 48 2.69 6.30 -3.41
N GLN A 49 3.69 5.46 -3.64
CA GLN A 49 3.50 4.02 -3.83
C GLN A 49 4.46 3.23 -2.95
N VAL A 50 3.96 2.11 -2.43
CA VAL A 50 4.76 1.07 -1.79
C VAL A 50 4.92 -0.08 -2.77
N ILE A 51 6.16 -0.47 -3.04
CA ILE A 51 6.52 -1.53 -3.98
C ILE A 51 7.14 -2.65 -3.17
N PHE A 52 6.48 -3.81 -3.12
CA PHE A 52 7.03 -5.02 -2.51
C PHE A 52 7.69 -5.89 -3.57
N ASP A 53 8.95 -6.25 -3.33
CA ASP A 53 9.61 -7.31 -4.08
C ASP A 53 9.02 -8.67 -3.67
N ILE A 54 8.44 -9.36 -4.64
CA ILE A 54 7.78 -10.65 -4.42
C ILE A 54 8.77 -11.80 -4.13
N LEU A 55 10.05 -11.62 -4.44
CA LEU A 55 11.10 -12.61 -4.26
C LEU A 55 11.87 -12.40 -2.96
N THR A 56 12.17 -11.15 -2.61
CA THR A 56 13.01 -10.83 -1.44
C THR A 56 12.23 -10.35 -0.22
N ASP A 57 10.92 -10.10 -0.36
CA ASP A 57 10.07 -9.53 0.70
C ASP A 57 10.51 -8.12 1.14
N GLU A 58 11.43 -7.50 0.39
CA GLU A 58 11.84 -6.12 0.58
C GLU A 58 10.76 -5.17 0.06
N TRP A 59 10.74 -3.95 0.58
CA TRP A 59 9.80 -2.93 0.14
C TRP A 59 10.51 -1.60 -0.11
N GLU A 60 10.03 -0.86 -1.08
CA GLU A 60 10.46 0.50 -1.41
C GLU A 60 9.25 1.45 -1.37
N TYR A 61 9.48 2.69 -0.95
CA TYR A 61 8.49 3.75 -1.03
C TYR A 61 8.99 4.87 -1.94
N ASN A 62 8.23 5.17 -3.00
CA ASN A 62 8.59 6.19 -4.00
C ASN A 62 7.84 7.53 -3.82
N GLY A 63 7.08 7.66 -2.73
CA GLY A 63 6.31 8.86 -2.44
C GLY A 63 7.16 10.02 -1.97
N VAL A 64 6.63 11.22 -2.15
CA VAL A 64 7.28 12.47 -1.77
C VAL A 64 6.36 13.18 -0.77
N GLY A 65 6.71 13.18 0.52
CA GLY A 65 5.96 13.96 1.51
C GLY A 65 5.70 13.27 2.86
N GLU A 66 4.63 13.76 3.51
CA GLU A 66 4.30 13.89 4.94
C GLU A 66 4.12 12.61 5.77
N LEU A 67 4.61 11.46 5.31
CA LEU A 67 4.65 10.25 6.12
C LEU A 67 6.03 10.09 6.74
N THR A 68 6.07 9.94 8.06
CA THR A 68 7.31 9.61 8.76
C THR A 68 7.70 8.15 8.48
N GLN A 69 8.96 7.80 8.76
CA GLN A 69 9.43 6.43 8.60
C GLN A 69 8.62 5.43 9.44
N ASP A 70 8.25 5.78 10.68
CA ASP A 70 7.41 4.94 11.54
C ASP A 70 6.00 4.75 10.95
N GLN A 71 5.38 5.82 10.46
CA GLN A 71 4.07 5.75 9.82
C GLN A 71 4.08 4.88 8.56
N LEU A 72 5.14 5.00 7.74
CA LEU A 72 5.34 4.12 6.60
C LEU A 72 5.49 2.67 7.04
N PHE A 73 6.26 2.40 8.09
CA PHE A 73 6.45 1.05 8.59
C PHE A 73 5.15 0.40 9.07
N GLU A 74 4.25 1.17 9.70
CA GLU A 74 2.92 0.68 10.09
C GLU A 74 2.04 0.34 8.89
N ILE A 75 1.99 1.23 7.89
CA ILE A 75 1.24 1.01 6.64
C ILE A 75 1.77 -0.22 5.91
N VAL A 76 3.09 -0.34 5.78
CA VAL A 76 3.76 -1.49 5.15
C VAL A 76 3.46 -2.78 5.91
N SER A 77 3.55 -2.77 7.24
CA SER A 77 3.24 -3.94 8.08
C SER A 77 1.79 -4.39 7.91
N TYR A 78 0.86 -3.43 7.80
CA TYR A 78 -0.54 -3.71 7.52
C TYR A 78 -0.70 -4.35 6.14
N ILE A 79 -0.11 -3.77 5.09
CA ILE A 79 -0.15 -4.33 3.73
C ILE A 79 0.42 -5.74 3.70
N HIS A 80 1.57 -5.96 4.33
CA HIS A 80 2.25 -7.25 4.38
C HIS A 80 1.37 -8.34 5.02
N LYS A 81 0.74 -8.02 6.15
CA LYS A 81 -0.20 -8.91 6.83
C LYS A 81 -1.42 -9.24 5.98
N HIS A 82 -2.04 -8.23 5.35
CA HIS A 82 -3.24 -8.42 4.53
C HIS A 82 -2.97 -8.95 3.11
N LYS A 83 -1.72 -8.92 2.66
CA LYS A 83 -1.27 -9.63 1.46
C LYS A 83 -1.31 -11.14 1.69
N ARG A 84 -0.85 -11.61 2.86
CA ARG A 84 -0.74 -13.03 3.24
C ARG A 84 -2.06 -13.71 3.59
N ASP A 85 -3.03 -12.99 4.15
CA ASP A 85 -4.33 -13.56 4.55
C ASP A 85 -5.25 -13.90 3.36
N GLY A 86 -4.81 -13.62 2.12
CA GLY A 86 -5.53 -13.97 0.89
C GLY A 86 -4.98 -15.20 0.16
N GLU A 87 -4.01 -15.92 0.75
CA GLU A 87 -3.49 -17.21 0.27
C GLU A 87 -4.19 -18.41 0.92
#